data_AF-A0A9D3PD40-F1
#
_entry.id   AF-A0A9D3PD40-F1
#
_cell.length_a   1.000
_cell.length_b   1.000
_cell.length_c   1.000
_cell.angle_alpha   90.00
_cell.angle_beta   90.00
_cell.angle_gamma   90.00
#
_symmetry.space_group_name_H-M   'P 1'
#
loop_
_entity.id
_entity.type
_entity.pdbx_description
1 polymer ?
#
loop_
_entity_poly.entity_id
_entity_poly.type
_entity_poly.pdbx_seq_one_letter_code
_entity_poly.pdbx_strand_id
1 'polypeptide(L)'
;MHPAPRLVRFTAKLNNVAAVEGKDAIFKCTVTPADVKVTWLRNGTAITAGPKFKITLEGTSHSLTVTSVSTEDAGEITADAEGKVSSANLQVQPMPVTFKKKLENCTVQEQQEVKMEVELSKPSADVKWMKNSVVLQPGGNVEIRVNGARQTLVLKSVTMSDRGYYSCETLDDKTQAKLTVETRKIEVVKGLEDVKAHEKETVTFEVELNHPDVEGYWTNDGIKLKAGSNCRITVLGKKHALTLSNVKMEDAGMIKFHAERVTTSGRLTVTEPAVKFTKPLEDISAPEKEKVTFECEVSRPNVDVKWFKDDMELKPGKKLGIHSQGCKRSLLIHKCAYEDQGQYVCDVTDDKTSAKLTVHARDIKIVKKLADVEVMEKESASFVCEVSHDEVEGQWHKNDSKLKAGDNIKMRQEGRTYVLLFKSVTVEDAAEIKFTAEKASSTAKLKVKELPVRIVKKLRDKIAMYKHRGHLECQVSRASAKVRWYKNKTELKQSKKHEIVSEGIYRKLTINDICSDDEDTYTCDAADDKTSCQLFVEGKWLLPSRGGGVGAELSRCRSLLRVTVAVQHL
;
A
#
# COMPACT_ATOMS: atom_id res chain seq x y z
N MET A 1 128.96 28.98 77.45
CA MET A 1 128.17 29.55 76.33
C MET A 1 126.75 29.03 76.46
N HIS A 2 125.77 29.87 76.78
CA HIS A 2 124.36 29.51 76.60
C HIS A 2 124.02 29.57 75.10
N PRO A 3 123.33 28.59 74.52
CA PRO A 3 122.88 28.67 73.14
C PRO A 3 121.90 29.84 72.99
N ALA A 4 122.00 30.58 71.88
CA ALA A 4 121.12 31.69 71.55
C ALA A 4 119.65 31.22 71.54
N PRO A 5 118.70 32.02 72.07
CA PRO A 5 117.31 31.59 72.17
C PRO A 5 116.70 31.33 70.78
N ARG A 6 116.04 30.17 70.62
CA ARG A 6 115.30 29.78 69.41
C ARG A 6 114.22 30.84 69.14
N LEU A 7 114.38 31.62 68.08
CA LEU A 7 113.42 32.66 67.70
C LEU A 7 112.39 32.12 66.70
N VAL A 8 111.25 31.64 67.21
CA VAL A 8 110.11 31.25 66.38
C VAL A 8 109.33 32.50 65.97
N ARG A 9 109.10 32.68 64.66
CA ARG A 9 108.27 33.77 64.13
C ARG A 9 107.59 33.41 62.82
N PHE A 10 106.44 34.03 62.57
CA PHE A 10 105.81 34.04 61.24
C PHE A 10 106.54 35.03 60.34
N THR A 11 107.10 34.54 59.23
CA THR A 11 107.61 35.38 58.14
C THR A 11 106.49 35.75 57.16
N ALA A 12 105.45 34.94 57.07
CA ALA A 12 104.17 35.28 56.44
C ALA A 12 103.03 34.81 57.34
N LYS A 13 102.16 35.76 57.73
CA LYS A 13 100.97 35.50 58.57
C LYS A 13 99.81 35.00 57.72
N LEU A 14 98.80 34.42 58.38
CA LEU A 14 97.53 34.05 57.75
C LEU A 14 96.79 35.31 57.26
N ASN A 15 96.04 35.14 56.16
CA ASN A 15 95.10 36.12 55.63
C ASN A 15 93.68 35.57 55.70
N ASN A 16 92.69 36.46 55.86
CA ASN A 16 91.28 36.09 55.79
C ASN A 16 90.97 35.44 54.42
N VAL A 17 90.12 34.41 54.44
CA VAL A 17 89.71 33.69 53.23
C VAL A 17 88.18 33.74 53.14
N ALA A 18 87.68 34.13 51.97
CA ALA A 18 86.27 34.00 51.61
C ALA A 18 86.12 32.86 50.60
N ALA A 19 85.22 31.92 50.87
CA ALA A 19 84.95 30.79 49.99
C ALA A 19 83.43 30.61 49.82
N VAL A 20 83.01 30.15 48.64
CA VAL A 20 81.61 29.77 48.40
C VAL A 20 81.38 28.34 48.91
N GLU A 21 80.23 28.10 49.53
CA GLU A 21 79.81 26.78 49.99
C GLU A 21 80.05 25.69 48.93
N GLY A 22 80.64 24.57 49.33
CA GLY A 22 81.04 23.46 48.47
C GLY A 22 82.41 23.61 47.80
N LYS A 23 83.06 24.78 47.84
CA LYS A 23 84.45 24.99 47.38
C LYS A 23 85.48 24.78 48.50
N ASP A 24 86.76 24.70 48.16
CA ASP A 24 87.84 24.55 49.13
C ASP A 24 88.35 25.93 49.57
N ALA A 25 88.68 26.08 50.86
CA ALA A 25 89.34 27.26 51.41
C ALA A 25 90.76 26.92 51.87
N ILE A 26 91.75 27.74 51.52
CA ILE A 26 93.17 27.43 51.78
C ILE A 26 93.79 28.55 52.61
N PHE A 27 94.27 28.20 53.81
CA PHE A 27 95.03 29.07 54.70
C PHE A 27 96.51 28.72 54.59
N LYS A 28 97.38 29.71 54.39
CA LYS A 28 98.82 29.51 54.25
C LYS A 28 99.60 30.49 55.11
N CYS A 29 100.56 29.99 55.88
CA CYS A 29 101.53 30.79 56.62
C CYS A 29 102.95 30.27 56.38
N THR A 30 103.94 31.10 56.68
CA THR A 30 105.35 30.70 56.64
C THR A 30 105.99 30.98 57.99
N VAL A 31 106.64 29.98 58.55
CA VAL A 31 107.22 29.99 59.91
C VAL A 31 108.71 29.68 59.81
N THR A 32 109.53 30.32 60.65
CA THR A 32 110.97 30.06 60.75
C THR A 32 111.33 29.83 62.21
N PRO A 33 112.24 28.88 62.52
CA PRO A 33 112.94 27.94 61.62
C PRO A 33 112.04 26.82 61.04
N ALA A 34 112.53 26.07 60.04
CA ALA A 34 111.72 25.11 59.25
C ALA A 34 111.26 23.86 60.04
N ASP A 35 111.89 23.58 61.17
CA ASP A 35 111.60 22.49 62.10
C ASP A 35 110.50 22.84 63.12
N VAL A 36 109.89 24.04 63.02
CA VAL A 36 108.81 24.46 63.92
C VAL A 36 107.54 23.68 63.65
N LYS A 37 106.96 23.10 64.70
CA LYS A 37 105.67 22.40 64.63
C LYS A 37 104.53 23.42 64.73
N VAL A 38 103.73 23.53 63.67
CA VAL A 38 102.52 24.36 63.66
C VAL A 38 101.30 23.51 64.01
N THR A 39 100.58 23.95 65.04
CA THR A 39 99.26 23.40 65.40
C THR A 39 98.18 24.32 64.85
N TRP A 40 97.23 23.77 64.10
CA TRP A 40 96.10 24.53 63.58
C TRP A 40 94.93 24.45 64.54
N LEU A 41 94.27 25.57 64.78
CA LEU A 41 93.07 25.66 65.61
C LEU A 41 91.93 26.31 64.82
N ARG A 42 90.70 25.88 65.08
CA ARG A 42 89.46 26.51 64.60
C ARG A 42 88.63 26.93 65.79
N ASN A 43 88.32 28.22 65.89
CA ASN A 43 87.62 28.81 67.04
C ASN A 43 88.22 28.36 68.38
N GLY A 44 89.57 28.34 68.47
CA GLY A 44 90.31 27.91 69.65
C GLY A 44 90.42 26.39 69.88
N THR A 45 89.79 25.54 69.04
CA THR A 45 89.87 24.07 69.15
C THR A 45 90.87 23.49 68.15
N ALA A 46 91.77 22.62 68.60
CA ALA A 46 92.78 22.01 67.74
C ALA A 46 92.17 21.19 66.59
N ILE A 47 92.63 21.44 65.37
CA ILE A 47 92.21 20.76 64.15
C ILE A 47 93.01 19.47 63.99
N THR A 48 92.31 18.36 63.77
CA THR A 48 92.92 17.08 63.40
C THR A 48 92.88 16.90 61.88
N ALA A 49 94.01 16.50 61.29
CA ALA A 49 94.09 16.25 59.85
C ALA A 49 93.14 15.09 59.44
N GLY A 50 92.42 15.28 58.34
CA GLY A 50 91.44 14.31 57.84
C GLY A 50 90.82 14.75 56.51
N PRO A 51 89.71 14.11 56.07
CA PRO A 51 89.06 14.44 54.80
C PRO A 51 88.61 15.91 54.69
N LYS A 52 88.18 16.49 55.82
CA LYS A 52 87.71 17.88 55.91
C LYS A 52 88.84 18.89 55.99
N PHE A 53 89.92 18.55 56.70
CA PHE A 53 91.03 19.44 57.00
C PHE A 53 92.34 18.80 56.54
N LYS A 54 92.89 19.27 55.42
CA LYS A 54 94.17 18.79 54.90
C LYS A 54 95.28 19.74 55.30
N ILE A 55 96.18 19.28 56.16
CA ILE A 55 97.34 20.04 56.61
C ILE A 55 98.55 19.61 55.79
N THR A 56 99.27 20.56 55.20
CA THR A 56 100.51 20.31 54.45
C THR A 56 101.65 21.17 54.98
N LEU A 57 102.86 20.61 54.90
CA LEU A 57 104.11 21.25 55.30
C LEU A 57 105.14 21.05 54.20
N GLU A 58 105.64 22.15 53.65
CA GLU A 58 106.69 22.19 52.64
C GLU A 58 107.77 23.18 53.08
N GLY A 59 108.87 22.67 53.66
CA GLY A 59 109.94 23.50 54.20
C GLY A 59 109.45 24.41 55.34
N THR A 60 109.50 25.72 55.14
CA THR A 60 109.01 26.72 56.09
C THR A 60 107.52 27.06 55.90
N SER A 61 106.87 26.51 54.88
CA SER A 61 105.49 26.85 54.53
C SER A 61 104.51 25.81 55.06
N HIS A 62 103.52 26.29 55.82
CA HIS A 62 102.43 25.46 56.34
C HIS A 62 101.13 25.91 55.69
N SER A 63 100.30 24.96 55.27
CA SER A 63 98.94 25.27 54.81
C SER A 63 97.89 24.32 55.37
N LEU A 64 96.68 24.85 55.54
CA LEU A 64 95.47 24.15 55.93
C LEU A 64 94.43 24.38 54.83
N THR A 65 94.02 23.30 54.17
CA THR A 65 92.89 23.29 53.24
C THR A 65 91.66 22.75 53.94
N VAL A 66 90.60 23.55 54.00
CA VAL A 66 89.25 23.13 54.39
C VAL A 66 88.52 22.71 53.11
N THR A 67 88.30 21.41 52.93
CA THR A 67 87.67 20.88 51.71
C THR A 67 86.15 21.02 51.77
N SER A 68 85.53 21.43 50.65
CA SER A 68 84.09 21.63 50.48
C SER A 68 83.44 22.33 51.67
N VAL A 69 83.77 23.61 51.88
CA VAL A 69 83.31 24.40 53.03
C VAL A 69 81.78 24.42 53.10
N SER A 70 81.21 24.28 54.31
CA SER A 70 79.81 24.57 54.61
C SER A 70 79.71 25.90 55.36
N THR A 71 78.52 26.47 55.48
CA THR A 71 78.32 27.69 56.28
C THR A 71 78.71 27.50 57.75
N GLU A 72 78.61 26.26 58.26
CA GLU A 72 79.07 25.86 59.58
C GLU A 72 80.59 25.88 59.70
N ASP A 73 81.37 25.93 58.60
CA ASP A 73 82.84 26.01 58.64
C ASP A 73 83.38 27.42 58.89
N ALA A 74 82.53 28.44 58.81
CA ALA A 74 82.93 29.81 59.09
C ALA A 74 83.52 29.95 60.52
N GLY A 75 84.46 30.87 60.68
CA GLY A 75 85.10 31.14 61.97
C GLY A 75 86.60 31.40 61.87
N GLU A 76 87.21 31.62 63.02
CA GLU A 76 88.64 31.95 63.12
C GLU A 76 89.49 30.69 62.96
N ILE A 77 90.49 30.77 62.08
CA ILE A 77 91.56 29.80 61.90
C ILE A 77 92.84 30.39 62.48
N THR A 78 93.46 29.67 63.41
CA THR A 78 94.70 30.07 64.07
C THR A 78 95.79 29.05 63.76
N ALA A 79 96.94 29.52 63.29
CA ALA A 79 98.17 28.75 63.28
C ALA A 79 98.96 29.11 64.54
N ASP A 80 99.20 28.13 65.42
CA ASP A 80 100.05 28.24 66.61
C ASP A 80 101.40 27.57 66.35
N ALA A 81 102.44 28.38 66.27
CA ALA A 81 103.83 28.00 66.13
C ALA A 81 104.54 28.19 67.48
N GLU A 82 104.52 27.14 68.32
CA GLU A 82 105.20 27.10 69.63
C GLU A 82 104.92 28.33 70.52
N GLY A 83 103.66 28.76 70.62
CA GLY A 83 103.23 29.88 71.46
C GLY A 83 103.24 31.23 70.74
N LYS A 84 103.62 31.29 69.46
CA LYS A 84 103.33 32.43 68.58
C LYS A 84 102.14 32.07 67.71
N VAL A 85 101.14 32.96 67.66
CA VAL A 85 99.91 32.73 66.90
C VAL A 85 99.79 33.68 65.70
N SER A 86 99.20 33.18 64.64
CA SER A 86 98.66 33.97 63.54
C SER A 86 97.22 33.52 63.30
N SER A 87 96.27 34.46 63.34
CA SER A 87 94.85 34.17 63.09
C SER A 87 94.35 34.81 61.80
N ALA A 88 93.35 34.18 61.19
CA ALA A 88 92.57 34.70 60.07
C ALA A 88 91.14 34.16 60.11
N ASN A 89 90.19 34.85 59.48
CA ASN A 89 88.79 34.44 59.47
C ASN A 89 88.43 33.71 58.16
N LEU A 90 87.71 32.59 58.28
CA LEU A 90 87.01 31.94 57.16
C LEU A 90 85.59 32.50 57.07
N GLN A 91 85.29 33.20 55.98
CA GLN A 91 83.93 33.58 55.62
C GLN A 91 83.41 32.63 54.56
N VAL A 92 82.25 32.01 54.80
CA VAL A 92 81.60 31.13 53.84
C VAL A 92 80.35 31.79 53.28
N GLN A 93 80.33 32.03 51.97
CA GLN A 93 79.15 32.52 51.26
C GLN A 93 78.28 31.33 50.84
N PRO A 94 76.97 31.30 51.15
CA PRO A 94 76.07 30.25 50.69
C PRO A 94 76.10 30.09 49.17
N MET A 95 75.91 28.86 48.66
CA MET A 95 75.86 28.64 47.21
C MET A 95 74.58 29.26 46.63
N PRO A 96 74.67 30.14 45.61
CA PRO A 96 73.49 30.82 45.07
C PRO A 96 72.53 29.84 44.39
N VAL A 97 71.24 29.96 44.69
CA VAL A 97 70.20 29.10 44.11
C VAL A 97 69.77 29.65 42.75
N THR A 98 70.41 29.16 41.70
CA THR A 98 70.08 29.50 40.30
C THR A 98 69.12 28.51 39.62
N PHE A 99 68.50 28.92 38.51
CA PHE A 99 67.66 28.06 37.68
C PHE A 99 68.47 27.31 36.60
N LYS A 100 68.51 25.97 36.68
CA LYS A 100 69.03 25.07 35.65
C LYS A 100 68.09 25.00 34.44
N LYS A 101 66.78 24.95 34.68
CA LYS A 101 65.73 25.05 33.65
C LYS A 101 64.89 26.28 33.94
N LYS A 102 64.90 27.22 33.00
CA LYS A 102 64.15 28.47 33.06
C LYS A 102 62.75 28.30 32.46
N LEU A 103 61.88 29.24 32.78
CA LEU A 103 60.53 29.31 32.20
C LEU A 103 60.59 29.65 30.71
N GLU A 104 59.65 29.10 29.96
CA GLU A 104 59.47 29.37 28.53
C GLU A 104 58.07 29.93 28.27
N ASN A 105 57.95 30.83 27.28
CA ASN A 105 56.66 31.35 26.86
C ASN A 105 55.78 30.21 26.36
N CYS A 106 54.50 30.23 26.70
CA CYS A 106 53.55 29.25 26.21
C CYS A 106 52.24 29.91 25.78
N THR A 107 51.59 29.28 24.81
CA THR A 107 50.27 29.64 24.32
C THR A 107 49.35 28.45 24.57
N VAL A 108 48.18 28.71 25.13
CA VAL A 108 47.20 27.69 25.50
C VAL A 108 45.80 28.21 25.17
N GLN A 109 44.89 27.32 24.76
CA GLN A 109 43.49 27.70 24.61
C GLN A 109 42.82 27.79 25.98
N GLU A 110 41.85 28.69 26.13
CA GLU A 110 41.07 28.77 27.36
C GLU A 110 40.44 27.42 27.76
N GLN A 111 40.18 27.27 29.05
CA GLN A 111 39.70 26.07 29.75
C GLN A 111 40.69 24.90 29.83
N GLN A 112 41.83 24.95 29.15
CA GLN A 112 42.87 23.90 29.26
C GLN A 112 43.79 24.10 30.48
N GLU A 113 44.44 23.02 30.89
CA GLU A 113 45.49 23.00 31.91
C GLU A 113 46.82 23.50 31.32
N VAL A 114 47.57 24.33 32.06
CA VAL A 114 48.94 24.70 31.70
C VAL A 114 49.91 24.39 32.84
N LYS A 115 51.11 23.93 32.48
CA LYS A 115 52.20 23.61 33.41
C LYS A 115 53.42 24.46 33.11
N MET A 116 53.87 25.21 34.10
CA MET A 116 55.09 25.99 34.06
C MET A 116 56.10 25.35 34.99
N GLU A 117 57.20 24.86 34.43
CA GLU A 117 58.18 24.06 35.16
C GLU A 117 59.54 24.74 35.16
N VAL A 118 60.18 24.76 36.33
CA VAL A 118 61.57 25.17 36.50
C VAL A 118 62.35 24.10 37.25
N GLU A 119 63.66 24.09 37.07
CA GLU A 119 64.59 23.21 37.78
C GLU A 119 65.67 24.04 38.44
N LEU A 120 65.90 23.82 39.74
CA LEU A 120 66.82 24.58 40.58
C LEU A 120 68.20 23.91 40.66
N SER A 121 69.23 24.71 40.96
CA SER A 121 70.57 24.20 41.26
C SER A 121 70.63 23.40 42.57
N LYS A 122 69.81 23.77 43.56
CA LYS A 122 69.68 23.13 44.87
C LYS A 122 68.28 22.52 45.07
N PRO A 123 68.16 21.22 45.42
CA PRO A 123 66.88 20.59 45.74
C PRO A 123 66.17 21.25 46.92
N SER A 124 64.83 21.30 46.85
CA SER A 124 63.96 21.81 47.92
C SER A 124 64.26 23.23 48.38
N ALA A 125 64.91 24.05 47.55
CA ALA A 125 65.07 25.47 47.83
C ALA A 125 63.72 26.21 47.66
N ASP A 126 63.51 27.21 48.50
CA ASP A 126 62.30 28.03 48.49
C ASP A 126 62.23 28.86 47.21
N VAL A 127 61.05 28.86 46.59
CA VAL A 127 60.74 29.69 45.42
C VAL A 127 59.46 30.48 45.63
N LYS A 128 59.40 31.67 45.03
CA LYS A 128 58.19 32.47 44.93
C LYS A 128 57.68 32.46 43.50
N TRP A 129 56.48 31.93 43.31
CA TRP A 129 55.75 32.07 42.06
C TRP A 129 54.96 33.36 42.05
N MET A 130 55.02 34.10 40.95
CA MET A 130 54.30 35.37 40.80
C MET A 130 53.62 35.47 39.44
N LYS A 131 52.49 36.18 39.41
CA LYS A 131 51.80 36.62 38.18
C LYS A 131 51.74 38.14 38.19
N ASN A 132 52.31 38.79 37.18
CA ASN A 132 52.36 40.25 37.08
C ASN A 132 52.83 40.92 38.40
N SER A 133 53.89 40.36 39.02
CA SER A 133 54.47 40.81 40.30
C SER A 133 53.63 40.57 41.56
N VAL A 134 52.52 39.84 41.46
CA VAL A 134 51.72 39.40 42.62
C VAL A 134 52.05 37.95 42.95
N VAL A 135 52.38 37.68 44.22
CA VAL A 135 52.68 36.32 44.70
C VAL A 135 51.46 35.41 44.55
N LEU A 136 51.65 34.28 43.90
CA LEU A 136 50.63 33.25 43.73
C LEU A 136 50.61 32.35 44.96
N GLN A 137 49.42 32.14 45.51
CA GLN A 137 49.18 31.21 46.61
C GLN A 137 48.51 29.93 46.07
N PRO A 138 48.88 28.73 46.57
CA PRO A 138 48.16 27.50 46.26
C PRO A 138 46.67 27.62 46.63
N GLY A 139 45.78 27.21 45.73
CA GLY A 139 44.33 27.27 45.95
C GLY A 139 43.54 27.59 44.68
N GLY A 140 42.29 27.13 44.63
CA GLY A 140 41.40 27.33 43.48
C GLY A 140 41.98 26.75 42.18
N ASN A 141 42.28 27.63 41.22
CA ASN A 141 42.85 27.30 39.91
C ASN A 141 44.36 27.03 39.95
N VAL A 142 45.04 27.42 41.02
CA VAL A 142 46.50 27.38 41.14
C VAL A 142 46.94 26.18 41.99
N GLU A 143 47.84 25.37 41.46
CA GLU A 143 48.50 24.29 42.16
C GLU A 143 50.02 24.40 42.00
N ILE A 144 50.77 24.24 43.08
CA ILE A 144 52.25 24.27 43.06
C ILE A 144 52.75 22.92 43.53
N ARG A 145 53.59 22.27 42.71
CA ARG A 145 54.15 20.94 42.96
C ARG A 145 55.66 21.04 43.12
N VAL A 146 56.20 20.37 44.14
CA VAL A 146 57.64 20.30 44.41
C VAL A 146 58.09 18.85 44.30
N ASN A 147 59.12 18.59 43.49
CA ASN A 147 59.76 17.28 43.40
C ASN A 147 61.29 17.43 43.30
N GLY A 148 61.98 17.34 44.45
CA GLY A 148 63.42 17.54 44.55
C GLY A 148 63.82 18.95 44.09
N ALA A 149 64.60 19.05 43.01
CA ALA A 149 64.99 20.33 42.41
C ALA A 149 63.94 20.92 41.46
N ARG A 150 62.88 20.17 41.13
CA ARG A 150 61.85 20.61 40.19
C ARG A 150 60.69 21.30 40.91
N GLN A 151 60.29 22.43 40.39
CA GLN A 151 59.14 23.21 40.83
C GLN A 151 58.17 23.37 39.65
N THR A 152 56.89 23.06 39.85
CA THR A 152 55.88 23.15 38.80
C THR A 152 54.67 23.96 39.28
N LEU A 153 54.36 25.05 38.58
CA LEU A 153 53.09 25.76 38.69
C LEU A 153 52.10 25.17 37.69
N VAL A 154 50.94 24.76 38.17
CA VAL A 154 49.83 24.23 37.37
C VAL A 154 48.65 25.18 37.50
N LEU A 155 48.13 25.65 36.37
CA LEU A 155 46.81 26.28 36.31
C LEU A 155 45.86 25.26 35.71
N LYS A 156 44.84 24.85 36.48
CA LYS A 156 43.96 23.71 36.12
C LYS A 156 43.06 24.00 34.93
N SER A 157 42.59 25.24 34.81
CA SER A 157 41.73 25.70 33.73
C SER A 157 41.99 27.19 33.49
N VAL A 158 42.65 27.53 32.38
CA VAL A 158 43.04 28.91 32.07
C VAL A 158 41.89 29.73 31.52
N THR A 159 41.76 30.99 31.95
CA THR A 159 40.80 31.96 31.41
C THR A 159 41.55 33.10 30.71
N MET A 160 40.82 33.96 29.99
CA MET A 160 41.42 35.19 29.42
C MET A 160 42.11 36.08 30.47
N SER A 161 41.65 36.03 31.73
CA SER A 161 42.25 36.77 32.84
C SER A 161 43.58 36.17 33.32
N ASP A 162 43.93 34.96 32.87
CA ASP A 162 45.18 34.28 33.21
C ASP A 162 46.36 34.68 32.34
N ARG A 163 46.11 35.38 31.24
CA ARG A 163 47.15 35.99 30.41
C ARG A 163 48.02 36.92 31.24
N GLY A 164 49.33 36.81 31.07
CA GLY A 164 50.27 37.67 31.77
C GLY A 164 51.67 37.07 31.84
N TYR A 165 52.52 37.74 32.59
CA TYR A 165 53.88 37.26 32.86
C TYR A 165 53.90 36.52 34.19
N TYR A 166 54.39 35.28 34.15
CA TYR A 166 54.63 34.46 35.32
C TYR A 166 56.11 34.40 35.58
N SER A 167 56.50 34.56 36.84
CA SER A 167 57.91 34.44 37.26
C SER A 167 58.06 33.47 38.42
N CYS A 168 59.20 32.79 38.44
CA CYS A 168 59.67 32.02 39.56
C CYS A 168 60.95 32.69 40.08
N GLU A 169 61.00 32.99 41.37
CA GLU A 169 62.08 33.76 42.00
C GLU A 169 62.66 33.01 43.19
N THR A 170 64.00 32.98 43.26
CA THR A 170 64.77 32.64 44.47
C THR A 170 65.32 33.94 45.07
N LEU A 171 66.11 33.84 46.15
CA LEU A 171 66.86 35.01 46.65
C LEU A 171 67.94 35.48 45.67
N ASP A 172 68.45 34.60 44.82
CA ASP A 172 69.67 34.82 44.03
C ASP A 172 69.40 34.93 42.51
N ASP A 173 68.25 34.48 42.03
CA ASP A 173 67.94 34.40 40.61
C ASP A 173 66.42 34.54 40.34
N LYS A 174 66.08 34.90 39.10
CA LYS A 174 64.71 35.06 38.61
C LYS A 174 64.59 34.53 37.19
N THR A 175 63.49 33.83 36.92
CA THR A 175 63.07 33.51 35.55
C THR A 175 61.63 33.98 35.31
N GLN A 176 61.30 34.35 34.08
CA GLN A 176 59.98 34.83 33.70
C GLN A 176 59.58 34.30 32.32
N ALA A 177 58.29 34.00 32.14
CA ALA A 177 57.68 33.68 30.86
C ALA A 177 56.29 34.29 30.72
N LYS A 178 55.86 34.48 29.48
CA LYS A 178 54.52 34.95 29.13
C LYS A 178 53.59 33.77 28.88
N LEU A 179 52.44 33.78 29.54
CA LEU A 179 51.28 32.97 29.19
C LEU A 179 50.38 33.74 28.22
N THR A 180 50.20 33.21 27.02
CA THR A 180 49.19 33.70 26.07
C THR A 180 47.99 32.76 26.11
N VAL A 181 46.80 33.31 26.30
CA VAL A 181 45.55 32.54 26.28
C VAL A 181 44.80 32.90 25.00
N GLU A 182 44.51 31.88 24.20
CA GLU A 182 43.71 32.02 22.97
C GLU A 182 42.26 31.66 23.23
N THR A 183 41.35 32.34 22.52
CA THR A 183 39.92 32.02 22.58
C THR A 183 39.73 30.65 21.97
N ARG A 184 38.90 29.84 22.61
CA ARG A 184 38.51 28.55 22.05
C ARG A 184 37.80 28.78 20.73
N LYS A 185 38.22 28.08 19.67
CA LYS A 185 37.61 28.19 18.34
C LYS A 185 36.60 27.07 18.16
N ILE A 186 35.31 27.38 18.15
CA ILE A 186 34.27 26.42 17.79
C ILE A 186 34.17 26.31 16.28
N GLU A 187 34.17 25.08 15.78
CA GLU A 187 34.06 24.77 14.34
C GLU A 187 33.06 23.64 14.10
N VAL A 188 32.38 23.70 12.96
CA VAL A 188 31.54 22.60 12.46
C VAL A 188 32.44 21.61 11.75
N VAL A 189 32.62 20.42 12.36
CA VAL A 189 33.40 19.30 11.80
C VAL A 189 32.61 18.59 10.72
N LYS A 190 31.31 18.35 10.96
CA LYS A 190 30.38 17.79 9.98
C LYS A 190 29.12 18.63 9.94
N GLY A 191 28.87 19.28 8.81
CA GLY A 191 27.71 20.13 8.57
C GLY A 191 26.45 19.36 8.18
N LEU A 192 25.35 20.10 8.05
CA LEU A 192 24.09 19.57 7.55
C LEU A 192 24.14 19.37 6.03
N GLU A 193 23.39 18.37 5.58
CA GLU A 193 23.15 18.07 4.17
C GLU A 193 21.65 18.21 3.86
N ASP A 194 21.31 18.36 2.58
CA ASP A 194 19.93 18.38 2.13
C ASP A 194 19.30 16.99 2.28
N VAL A 195 18.06 16.95 2.79
CA VAL A 195 17.30 15.72 3.01
C VAL A 195 16.00 15.79 2.24
N LYS A 196 15.70 14.74 1.47
CA LYS A 196 14.40 14.52 0.85
C LYS A 196 13.67 13.41 1.60
N ALA A 197 12.41 13.62 1.92
CA ALA A 197 11.57 12.63 2.59
C ALA A 197 10.15 12.68 2.06
N HIS A 198 9.43 11.58 2.19
CA HIS A 198 8.00 11.55 1.93
C HIS A 198 7.21 11.98 3.17
N GLU A 199 6.01 12.49 2.94
CA GLU A 199 5.08 12.76 4.04
C GLU A 199 4.94 11.54 4.97
N LYS A 200 4.87 11.80 6.28
CA LYS A 200 4.77 10.83 7.39
C LYS A 200 6.06 10.07 7.72
N GLU A 201 7.13 10.25 6.96
CA GLU A 201 8.44 9.69 7.30
C GLU A 201 9.09 10.42 8.50
N THR A 202 10.17 9.83 9.01
CA THR A 202 11.00 10.40 10.07
C THR A 202 12.37 10.71 9.51
N VAL A 203 12.82 11.96 9.68
CA VAL A 203 14.14 12.43 9.22
C VAL A 203 15.01 12.82 10.40
N THR A 204 16.33 12.66 10.26
CA THR A 204 17.28 13.14 11.27
C THR A 204 18.37 13.97 10.61
N PHE A 205 18.55 15.18 11.13
CA PHE A 205 19.68 16.05 10.83
C PHE A 205 20.72 15.89 11.94
N GLU A 206 21.98 15.66 11.59
CA GLU A 206 23.08 15.51 12.55
C GLU A 206 24.19 16.50 12.19
N VAL A 207 24.71 17.20 13.21
CA VAL A 207 25.87 18.07 13.11
C VAL A 207 26.91 17.63 14.13
N GLU A 208 28.18 17.68 13.76
CA GLU A 208 29.30 17.39 14.65
C GLU A 208 30.16 18.63 14.82
N LEU A 209 30.40 19.02 16.06
CA LEU A 209 31.29 20.13 16.43
C LEU A 209 32.67 19.61 16.85
N ASN A 210 33.67 20.48 16.90
CA ASN A 210 35.00 20.10 17.38
C ASN A 210 35.07 19.90 18.92
N HIS A 211 34.02 20.28 19.65
CA HIS A 211 33.98 20.38 21.10
C HIS A 211 32.67 19.85 21.72
N PRO A 212 32.72 19.12 22.86
CA PRO A 212 31.57 18.36 23.38
C PRO A 212 30.62 19.12 24.33
N ASP A 213 31.03 20.28 24.82
CA ASP A 213 30.34 21.12 25.82
C ASP A 213 29.76 22.40 25.20
N VAL A 214 29.65 22.43 23.87
CA VAL A 214 29.04 23.54 23.14
C VAL A 214 27.55 23.30 23.03
N GLU A 215 26.75 24.25 23.49
CA GLU A 215 25.30 24.20 23.30
C GLU A 215 24.90 24.84 21.96
N GLY A 216 23.81 24.34 21.37
CA GLY A 216 23.27 24.87 20.13
C GLY A 216 21.77 24.73 20.02
N TYR A 217 21.19 25.41 19.04
CA TYR A 217 19.76 25.37 18.76
C TYR A 217 19.47 25.28 17.27
N TRP A 218 18.27 24.78 16.97
CA TRP A 218 17.81 24.53 15.61
C TRP A 218 16.75 25.56 15.19
N THR A 219 16.71 25.90 13.91
CA THR A 219 15.63 26.67 13.31
C THR A 219 15.16 26.02 12.02
N ASN A 220 13.87 26.13 11.69
CA ASN A 220 13.34 25.89 10.35
C ASN A 220 12.87 27.23 9.77
N ASP A 221 13.40 27.64 8.62
CA ASP A 221 13.10 28.93 7.98
C ASP A 221 13.16 30.14 8.94
N GLY A 222 14.12 30.11 9.86
CA GLY A 222 14.35 31.14 10.87
C GLY A 222 13.51 31.00 12.15
N ILE A 223 12.50 30.12 12.18
CA ILE A 223 11.70 29.85 13.37
C ILE A 223 12.44 28.85 14.26
N LYS A 224 12.71 29.23 15.52
CA LYS A 224 13.40 28.38 16.50
C LYS A 224 12.56 27.16 16.84
N LEU A 225 13.13 25.98 16.61
CA LEU A 225 12.52 24.69 16.93
C LEU A 225 12.67 24.37 18.41
N LYS A 226 11.65 23.75 18.99
CA LYS A 226 11.64 23.27 20.37
C LYS A 226 11.33 21.78 20.38
N ALA A 227 11.81 21.06 21.39
CA ALA A 227 11.44 19.67 21.59
C ALA A 227 9.92 19.56 21.81
N GLY A 228 9.30 18.60 21.14
CA GLY A 228 7.86 18.36 21.13
C GLY A 228 7.53 16.95 20.65
N SER A 229 6.25 16.66 20.39
CA SER A 229 5.81 15.31 20.00
C SER A 229 6.35 14.85 18.64
N ASN A 230 6.54 15.77 17.69
CA ASN A 230 7.07 15.50 16.35
C ASN A 230 8.51 15.99 16.14
N CYS A 231 9.15 16.54 17.17
CA CYS A 231 10.46 17.16 17.10
C CYS A 231 11.30 16.73 18.31
N ARG A 232 12.34 15.93 18.08
CA ARG A 232 13.27 15.49 19.12
C ARG A 232 14.65 16.09 18.87
N ILE A 233 15.18 16.76 19.89
CA ILE A 233 16.53 17.33 19.87
C ILE A 233 17.38 16.57 20.89
N THR A 234 18.52 16.04 20.46
CA THR A 234 19.44 15.28 21.30
C THR A 234 20.87 15.77 21.14
N VAL A 235 21.65 15.73 22.22
CA VAL A 235 23.08 16.07 22.22
C VAL A 235 23.84 14.93 22.88
N LEU A 236 24.86 14.41 22.19
CA LEU A 236 25.74 13.35 22.69
C LEU A 236 27.20 13.74 22.42
N GLY A 237 27.85 14.33 23.43
CA GLY A 237 29.20 14.87 23.30
C GLY A 237 29.26 15.93 22.20
N LYS A 238 30.05 15.67 21.15
CA LYS A 238 30.25 16.57 20.02
C LYS A 238 29.11 16.61 19.01
N LYS A 239 28.14 15.69 19.11
CA LYS A 239 27.08 15.49 18.12
C LYS A 239 25.77 16.08 18.59
N HIS A 240 25.15 16.91 17.76
CA HIS A 240 23.79 17.38 17.95
C HIS A 240 22.91 16.79 16.86
N ALA A 241 21.73 16.30 17.23
CA ALA A 241 20.77 15.77 16.29
C ALA A 241 19.38 16.37 16.49
N LEU A 242 18.71 16.63 15.37
CA LEU A 242 17.30 17.00 15.27
C LEU A 242 16.58 15.90 14.49
N THR A 243 15.67 15.19 15.15
CA THR A 243 14.79 14.21 14.53
C THR A 243 13.39 14.79 14.40
N LEU A 244 12.89 14.91 13.17
CA LEU A 244 11.51 15.28 12.88
C LEU A 244 10.74 14.02 12.49
N SER A 245 9.66 13.70 13.20
CA SER A 245 8.85 12.50 12.97
C SER A 245 7.52 12.86 12.35
N ASN A 246 6.99 11.99 11.49
CA ASN A 246 5.72 12.20 10.80
C ASN A 246 5.70 13.54 10.05
N VAL A 247 6.74 13.78 9.23
CA VAL A 247 6.93 15.06 8.52
C VAL A 247 5.76 15.38 7.60
N LYS A 248 5.38 16.65 7.55
CA LYS A 248 4.32 17.18 6.69
C LYS A 248 4.90 18.11 5.63
N MET A 249 4.09 18.46 4.64
CA MET A 249 4.46 19.45 3.63
C MET A 249 4.88 20.80 4.23
N GLU A 250 4.22 21.22 5.31
CA GLU A 250 4.52 22.46 6.04
C GLU A 250 5.85 22.42 6.81
N ASP A 251 6.43 21.23 7.04
CA ASP A 251 7.73 21.09 7.71
C ASP A 251 8.90 21.30 6.73
N ALA A 252 8.64 21.29 5.41
CA ALA A 252 9.65 21.56 4.39
C ALA A 252 10.21 22.99 4.56
N GLY A 253 11.53 23.13 4.45
CA GLY A 253 12.19 24.40 4.72
C GLY A 253 13.70 24.30 4.90
N MET A 254 14.32 25.40 5.29
CA MET A 254 15.74 25.48 5.57
C MET A 254 16.02 25.18 7.05
N ILE A 255 16.49 23.97 7.33
CA ILE A 255 16.95 23.57 8.67
C ILE A 255 18.33 24.18 8.89
N LYS A 256 18.49 24.92 9.98
CA LYS A 256 19.78 25.47 10.40
C LYS A 256 20.09 25.12 11.83
N PHE A 257 21.34 24.75 12.08
CA PHE A 257 21.89 24.65 13.42
C PHE A 257 22.73 25.89 13.73
N HIS A 258 22.63 26.37 14.97
CA HIS A 258 23.37 27.53 15.48
C HIS A 258 24.07 27.14 16.77
N ALA A 259 25.38 27.38 16.85
CA ALA A 259 26.18 27.20 18.05
C ALA A 259 27.21 28.33 18.13
N GLU A 260 27.15 29.15 19.18
CA GLU A 260 27.98 30.35 19.34
C GLU A 260 28.04 31.24 18.08
N ARG A 261 29.19 31.23 17.36
CA ARG A 261 29.44 32.00 16.14
C ARG A 261 29.41 31.15 14.86
N VAL A 262 29.10 29.86 14.96
CA VAL A 262 29.04 28.96 13.80
C VAL A 262 27.60 28.55 13.49
N THR A 263 27.33 28.37 12.20
CA THR A 263 26.06 27.86 11.70
C THR A 263 26.29 26.93 10.52
N THR A 264 25.38 25.99 10.33
CA THR A 264 25.32 25.11 9.16
C THR A 264 23.85 24.88 8.82
N SER A 265 23.56 24.61 7.54
CA SER A 265 22.20 24.54 7.02
C SER A 265 22.04 23.41 6.03
N GLY A 266 20.88 22.75 6.04
CA GLY A 266 20.44 21.77 5.05
C GLY A 266 18.96 21.94 4.77
N ARG A 267 18.53 21.75 3.53
CA ARG A 267 17.13 21.86 3.12
C ARG A 267 16.39 20.55 3.38
N LEU A 268 15.27 20.62 4.09
CA LEU A 268 14.29 19.56 4.12
C LEU A 268 13.31 19.75 2.96
N THR A 269 13.24 18.79 2.05
CA THR A 269 12.21 18.71 1.02
C THR A 269 11.26 17.59 1.37
N VAL A 270 9.97 17.90 1.52
CA VAL A 270 8.92 16.90 1.77
C VAL A 270 8.11 16.73 0.49
N THR A 271 7.98 15.49 0.01
CA THR A 271 7.20 15.13 -1.18
C THR A 271 6.08 14.15 -0.83
N GLU A 272 5.06 14.05 -1.67
CA GLU A 272 4.02 13.05 -1.45
C GLU A 272 4.55 11.67 -1.89
N PRO A 273 4.12 10.57 -1.24
CA PRO A 273 4.40 9.23 -1.77
C PRO A 273 3.83 9.05 -3.18
N ALA A 274 4.60 8.39 -4.04
CA ALA A 274 4.17 8.01 -5.38
C ALA A 274 2.87 7.20 -5.35
N VAL A 275 1.96 7.49 -6.27
CA VAL A 275 0.67 6.77 -6.35
C VAL A 275 0.89 5.41 -6.98
N LYS A 276 0.37 4.35 -6.35
CA LYS A 276 0.50 2.97 -6.84
C LYS A 276 -0.86 2.29 -6.92
N PHE A 277 -1.00 1.28 -7.76
CA PHE A 277 -2.18 0.41 -7.72
C PHE A 277 -2.10 -0.58 -6.55
N THR A 278 -3.04 -0.46 -5.61
CA THR A 278 -3.19 -1.41 -4.49
C THR A 278 -4.02 -2.63 -4.89
N LYS A 279 -4.90 -2.46 -5.87
CA LYS A 279 -5.62 -3.55 -6.53
C LYS A 279 -5.50 -3.37 -8.04
N PRO A 280 -4.75 -4.24 -8.75
CA PRO A 280 -4.59 -4.13 -10.19
C PRO A 280 -5.88 -4.52 -10.92
N LEU A 281 -5.94 -4.18 -12.21
CA LEU A 281 -6.97 -4.69 -13.11
C LEU A 281 -6.81 -6.20 -13.33
N GLU A 282 -7.93 -6.87 -13.56
CA GLU A 282 -8.00 -8.29 -13.89
C GLU A 282 -8.67 -8.49 -15.25
N ASP A 283 -8.21 -9.52 -15.99
CA ASP A 283 -8.78 -9.88 -17.28
C ASP A 283 -10.26 -10.26 -17.13
N ILE A 284 -11.08 -9.81 -18.09
CA ILE A 284 -12.52 -10.09 -18.11
C ILE A 284 -12.89 -10.80 -19.39
N SER A 285 -13.67 -11.87 -19.25
CA SER A 285 -14.39 -12.49 -20.37
C SER A 285 -15.88 -12.29 -20.17
N ALA A 286 -16.56 -11.75 -21.19
CA ALA A 286 -17.98 -11.41 -21.11
C ALA A 286 -18.69 -11.66 -22.45
N PRO A 287 -19.98 -12.01 -22.41
CA PRO A 287 -20.77 -12.13 -23.63
C PRO A 287 -21.11 -10.75 -24.22
N GLU A 288 -21.32 -10.71 -25.54
CA GLU A 288 -21.77 -9.48 -26.21
C GLU A 288 -23.09 -8.94 -25.62
N LYS A 289 -23.32 -7.64 -25.80
CA LYS A 289 -24.44 -6.83 -25.29
C LYS A 289 -24.53 -6.70 -23.77
N GLU A 290 -23.69 -7.39 -23.01
CA GLU A 290 -23.61 -7.18 -21.56
C GLU A 290 -22.79 -5.95 -21.18
N LYS A 291 -22.94 -5.53 -19.93
CA LYS A 291 -22.16 -4.45 -19.33
C LYS A 291 -20.91 -5.05 -18.69
N VAL A 292 -19.74 -4.54 -19.09
CA VAL A 292 -18.44 -4.91 -18.49
C VAL A 292 -17.99 -3.79 -17.55
N THR A 293 -17.34 -4.12 -16.44
CA THR A 293 -16.77 -3.15 -15.50
C THR A 293 -15.34 -3.56 -15.14
N PHE A 294 -14.37 -2.79 -15.62
CA PHE A 294 -12.99 -2.84 -15.15
C PHE A 294 -12.87 -2.03 -13.86
N GLU A 295 -12.13 -2.56 -12.89
CA GLU A 295 -11.99 -1.94 -11.58
C GLU A 295 -10.59 -2.13 -11.02
N CYS A 296 -10.00 -1.03 -10.57
CA CYS A 296 -8.72 -1.02 -9.85
C CYS A 296 -8.78 -0.04 -8.67
N GLU A 297 -7.82 -0.15 -7.76
CA GLU A 297 -7.69 0.74 -6.60
C GLU A 297 -6.30 1.36 -6.55
N VAL A 298 -6.23 2.64 -6.21
CA VAL A 298 -4.99 3.42 -6.05
C VAL A 298 -4.68 3.68 -4.57
N SER A 299 -3.39 3.87 -4.25
CA SER A 299 -2.91 4.06 -2.88
C SER A 299 -3.38 5.35 -2.19
N ARG A 300 -3.89 6.31 -2.97
CA ARG A 300 -4.31 7.63 -2.49
C ARG A 300 -5.70 8.01 -3.04
N PRO A 301 -6.60 8.57 -2.21
CA PRO A 301 -7.91 8.99 -2.66
C PRO A 301 -7.81 10.23 -3.55
N ASN A 302 -8.85 10.47 -4.37
CA ASN A 302 -8.98 11.66 -5.21
C ASN A 302 -7.86 11.89 -6.24
N VAL A 303 -7.04 10.88 -6.53
CA VAL A 303 -6.06 10.92 -7.64
C VAL A 303 -6.76 10.65 -8.98
N ASP A 304 -6.51 11.51 -9.96
CA ASP A 304 -6.99 11.33 -11.32
C ASP A 304 -6.23 10.20 -12.03
N VAL A 305 -6.97 9.40 -12.80
CA VAL A 305 -6.40 8.35 -13.65
C VAL A 305 -6.87 8.54 -15.08
N LYS A 306 -6.06 8.07 -16.01
CA LYS A 306 -6.39 8.01 -17.42
C LYS A 306 -6.64 6.56 -17.82
N TRP A 307 -7.62 6.35 -18.68
CA TRP A 307 -7.93 5.04 -19.23
C TRP A 307 -7.52 5.00 -20.68
N PHE A 308 -6.95 3.90 -21.12
CA PHE A 308 -6.54 3.67 -22.51
C PHE A 308 -7.07 2.34 -23.01
N LYS A 309 -7.38 2.28 -24.31
CA LYS A 309 -7.56 1.03 -25.06
C LYS A 309 -6.61 1.07 -26.24
N ASP A 310 -5.74 0.08 -26.35
CA ASP A 310 -4.78 -0.03 -27.46
C ASP A 310 -4.01 1.30 -27.69
N ASP A 311 -3.46 1.87 -26.61
CA ASP A 311 -2.73 3.16 -26.53
C ASP A 311 -3.54 4.44 -26.82
N MET A 312 -4.86 4.35 -27.06
CA MET A 312 -5.71 5.51 -27.26
C MET A 312 -6.44 5.91 -25.97
N GLU A 313 -6.31 7.19 -25.54
CA GLU A 313 -6.97 7.71 -24.35
C GLU A 313 -8.50 7.66 -24.50
N LEU A 314 -9.16 7.00 -23.56
CA LEU A 314 -10.61 6.84 -23.50
C LEU A 314 -11.24 8.03 -22.78
N LYS A 315 -12.37 8.50 -23.34
CA LYS A 315 -13.18 9.56 -22.74
C LYS A 315 -14.57 9.04 -22.38
N PRO A 316 -15.22 9.62 -21.35
CA PRO A 316 -16.60 9.28 -21.01
C PRO A 316 -17.54 9.54 -22.20
N GLY A 317 -18.52 8.67 -22.40
CA GLY A 317 -19.49 8.79 -23.49
C GLY A 317 -20.67 7.83 -23.34
N LYS A 318 -21.52 7.73 -24.37
CA LYS A 318 -22.70 6.83 -24.33
C LYS A 318 -22.32 5.35 -24.14
N LYS A 319 -21.17 4.94 -24.70
CA LYS A 319 -20.64 3.58 -24.62
C LYS A 319 -19.83 3.35 -23.34
N LEU A 320 -19.09 4.37 -22.87
CA LEU A 320 -18.11 4.25 -21.80
C LEU A 320 -18.48 5.12 -20.59
N GLY A 321 -18.61 4.50 -19.42
CA GLY A 321 -18.73 5.20 -18.13
C GLY A 321 -17.40 5.18 -17.39
N ILE A 322 -16.91 6.34 -16.94
CA ILE A 322 -15.70 6.40 -16.10
C ILE A 322 -16.13 6.96 -14.74
N HIS A 323 -15.80 6.24 -13.67
CA HIS A 323 -16.18 6.60 -12.31
C HIS A 323 -14.98 6.54 -11.36
N SER A 324 -14.90 7.54 -10.48
CA SER A 324 -13.88 7.65 -9.43
C SER A 324 -14.57 7.82 -8.08
N GLN A 325 -14.27 6.93 -7.12
CA GLN A 325 -14.82 7.01 -5.77
C GLN A 325 -13.74 6.65 -4.74
N GLY A 326 -13.31 7.62 -3.93
CA GLY A 326 -12.23 7.42 -2.96
C GLY A 326 -10.95 6.93 -3.65
N CYS A 327 -10.51 5.70 -3.33
CA CYS A 327 -9.37 5.02 -3.96
C CYS A 327 -9.76 4.15 -5.17
N LYS A 328 -11.05 3.89 -5.39
CA LYS A 328 -11.54 3.00 -6.45
C LYS A 328 -11.72 3.73 -7.77
N ARG A 329 -11.30 3.11 -8.87
CA ARG A 329 -11.41 3.61 -10.24
C ARG A 329 -12.10 2.56 -11.09
N SER A 330 -13.11 2.97 -11.86
CA SER A 330 -13.92 2.05 -12.64
C SER A 330 -14.14 2.55 -14.07
N LEU A 331 -13.95 1.66 -15.03
CA LEU A 331 -14.31 1.84 -16.44
C LEU A 331 -15.42 0.86 -16.80
N LEU A 332 -16.59 1.39 -17.17
CA LEU A 332 -17.77 0.66 -17.58
C LEU A 332 -17.88 0.68 -19.10
N ILE A 333 -18.09 -0.47 -19.71
CA ILE A 333 -18.40 -0.61 -21.14
C ILE A 333 -19.85 -1.10 -21.25
N HIS A 334 -20.73 -0.27 -21.78
CA HIS A 334 -22.14 -0.60 -21.99
C HIS A 334 -22.33 -1.37 -23.30
N LYS A 335 -23.21 -2.39 -23.29
CA LYS A 335 -23.56 -3.19 -24.47
C LYS A 335 -22.30 -3.64 -25.24
N CYS A 336 -21.42 -4.41 -24.61
CA CYS A 336 -20.13 -4.77 -25.19
C CYS A 336 -20.29 -5.46 -26.56
N ALA A 337 -19.33 -5.26 -27.45
CA ALA A 337 -19.31 -5.81 -28.80
C ALA A 337 -17.90 -6.33 -29.11
N TYR A 338 -17.75 -7.14 -30.16
CA TYR A 338 -16.45 -7.71 -30.54
C TYR A 338 -15.37 -6.65 -30.80
N GLU A 339 -15.74 -5.45 -31.25
CA GLU A 339 -14.82 -4.30 -31.44
C GLU A 339 -14.28 -3.71 -30.12
N ASP A 340 -14.97 -3.96 -29.00
CA ASP A 340 -14.51 -3.54 -27.68
C ASP A 340 -13.41 -4.46 -27.14
N GLN A 341 -13.18 -5.63 -27.74
CA GLN A 341 -12.07 -6.50 -27.37
C GLN A 341 -10.73 -5.76 -27.49
N GLY A 342 -9.84 -5.97 -26.53
CA GLY A 342 -8.53 -5.33 -26.51
C GLY A 342 -7.92 -5.30 -25.12
N GLN A 343 -6.76 -4.64 -25.03
CA GLN A 343 -6.10 -4.38 -23.76
C GLN A 343 -6.51 -3.01 -23.24
N TYR A 344 -7.01 -2.98 -22.01
CA TYR A 344 -7.39 -1.77 -21.29
C TYR A 344 -6.33 -1.46 -20.25
N VAL A 345 -5.89 -0.20 -20.21
CA VAL A 345 -4.90 0.30 -19.26
C VAL A 345 -5.53 1.37 -18.40
N CYS A 346 -5.34 1.28 -17.09
CA CYS A 346 -5.56 2.38 -16.16
C CYS A 346 -4.20 2.93 -15.75
N ASP A 347 -3.99 4.20 -16.02
CA ASP A 347 -2.72 4.90 -15.90
C ASP A 347 -2.83 6.02 -14.87
N VAL A 348 -1.88 6.07 -13.95
CA VAL A 348 -1.69 7.17 -13.00
C VAL A 348 -0.25 7.66 -13.13
N THR A 349 0.03 8.92 -12.80
CA THR A 349 1.32 9.57 -13.08
C THR A 349 2.58 8.73 -12.79
N ASP A 350 2.56 7.92 -11.71
CA ASP A 350 3.70 7.13 -11.26
C ASP A 350 3.58 5.60 -11.51
N ASP A 351 2.46 5.10 -12.01
CA ASP A 351 2.18 3.66 -12.11
C ASP A 351 1.08 3.32 -13.14
N LYS A 352 1.05 2.09 -13.64
CA LYS A 352 0.02 1.63 -14.59
C LYS A 352 -0.39 0.18 -14.34
N THR A 353 -1.66 -0.13 -14.57
CA THR A 353 -2.17 -1.50 -14.56
C THR A 353 -2.96 -1.77 -15.84
N SER A 354 -2.96 -3.02 -16.31
CA SER A 354 -3.67 -3.40 -17.53
C SER A 354 -4.44 -4.71 -17.39
N ALA A 355 -5.53 -4.84 -18.14
CA ALA A 355 -6.28 -6.08 -18.28
C ALA A 355 -6.86 -6.23 -19.69
N LYS A 356 -7.09 -7.48 -20.10
CA LYS A 356 -7.66 -7.83 -21.39
C LYS A 356 -9.16 -8.07 -21.29
N LEU A 357 -9.93 -7.46 -22.20
CA LEU A 357 -11.33 -7.84 -22.45
C LEU A 357 -11.37 -8.91 -23.56
N THR A 358 -12.04 -10.03 -23.30
CA THR A 358 -12.37 -11.04 -24.32
C THR A 358 -13.89 -11.15 -24.45
N VAL A 359 -14.42 -10.86 -25.64
CA VAL A 359 -15.86 -10.90 -25.90
C VAL A 359 -16.25 -12.19 -26.59
N HIS A 360 -17.29 -12.86 -26.11
CA HIS A 360 -17.83 -14.08 -26.72
C HIS A 360 -19.32 -13.95 -27.08
N ALA A 361 -19.84 -14.87 -27.89
CA ALA A 361 -21.25 -14.90 -28.23
C ALA A 361 -22.13 -15.14 -26.98
N ARG A 362 -23.36 -14.61 -26.99
CA ARG A 362 -24.37 -14.94 -25.97
C ARG A 362 -24.79 -16.40 -26.11
N ASP A 363 -24.97 -17.08 -24.98
CA ASP A 363 -25.55 -18.42 -24.94
C ASP A 363 -27.07 -18.33 -24.87
N ILE A 364 -27.72 -18.27 -26.04
CA ILE A 364 -29.18 -18.17 -26.14
C ILE A 364 -29.82 -19.53 -25.83
N LYS A 365 -30.76 -19.53 -24.88
CA LYS A 365 -31.52 -20.73 -24.47
C LYS A 365 -33.01 -20.51 -24.62
N ILE A 366 -33.75 -21.58 -24.89
CA ILE A 366 -35.21 -21.58 -24.75
C ILE A 366 -35.56 -21.75 -23.28
N VAL A 367 -36.13 -20.71 -22.67
CA VAL A 367 -36.59 -20.68 -21.28
C VAL A 367 -37.99 -21.28 -21.17
N LYS A 368 -38.90 -20.85 -22.05
CA LYS A 368 -40.24 -21.43 -22.17
C LYS A 368 -40.38 -22.10 -23.53
N LYS A 369 -40.39 -23.43 -23.50
CA LYS A 369 -40.60 -24.26 -24.69
C LYS A 369 -42.02 -24.09 -25.23
N LEU A 370 -42.17 -24.32 -26.52
CA LEU A 370 -43.47 -24.45 -27.16
C LEU A 370 -44.25 -25.62 -26.55
N ALA A 371 -45.57 -25.49 -26.51
CA ALA A 371 -46.48 -26.56 -26.14
C ALA A 371 -47.36 -26.92 -27.33
N ASP A 372 -47.72 -28.20 -27.44
CA ASP A 372 -48.70 -28.68 -28.43
C ASP A 372 -50.03 -27.95 -28.24
N VAL A 373 -50.67 -27.60 -29.36
CA VAL A 373 -51.96 -26.91 -29.38
C VAL A 373 -52.93 -27.76 -30.18
N GLU A 374 -54.08 -28.05 -29.57
CA GLU A 374 -55.19 -28.75 -30.22
C GLU A 374 -56.42 -27.86 -30.17
N VAL A 375 -56.95 -27.54 -31.35
CA VAL A 375 -58.10 -26.62 -31.52
C VAL A 375 -59.06 -27.15 -32.57
N MET A 376 -60.29 -26.68 -32.55
CA MET A 376 -61.26 -27.00 -33.60
C MET A 376 -61.02 -26.13 -34.84
N GLU A 377 -61.39 -26.65 -36.01
CA GLU A 377 -61.39 -25.89 -37.26
C GLU A 377 -62.16 -24.56 -37.07
N LYS A 378 -61.60 -23.47 -37.63
CA LYS A 378 -62.02 -22.07 -37.51
C LYS A 378 -61.63 -21.35 -36.21
N GLU A 379 -61.19 -22.04 -35.17
CA GLU A 379 -60.69 -21.41 -33.94
C GLU A 379 -59.28 -20.82 -34.12
N SER A 380 -58.84 -19.99 -33.19
CA SER A 380 -57.48 -19.45 -33.17
C SER A 380 -56.51 -20.39 -32.44
N ALA A 381 -55.27 -20.51 -32.92
CA ALA A 381 -54.20 -21.23 -32.23
C ALA A 381 -53.03 -20.29 -31.91
N SER A 382 -52.48 -20.36 -30.69
CA SER A 382 -51.38 -19.50 -30.23
C SER A 382 -50.22 -20.32 -29.69
N PHE A 383 -49.03 -20.01 -30.17
CA PHE A 383 -47.76 -20.61 -29.73
C PHE A 383 -46.92 -19.52 -29.08
N VAL A 384 -46.41 -19.79 -27.88
CA VAL A 384 -45.59 -18.84 -27.12
C VAL A 384 -44.27 -19.49 -26.75
N CYS A 385 -43.17 -18.82 -27.08
CA CYS A 385 -41.82 -19.21 -26.72
C CYS A 385 -41.15 -18.07 -25.95
N GLU A 386 -40.35 -18.37 -24.92
CA GLU A 386 -39.51 -17.38 -24.24
C GLU A 386 -38.04 -17.80 -24.34
N VAL A 387 -37.15 -16.85 -24.60
CA VAL A 387 -35.70 -17.09 -24.68
C VAL A 387 -34.96 -16.42 -23.52
N SER A 388 -33.69 -16.76 -23.32
CA SER A 388 -32.90 -16.31 -22.16
C SER A 388 -32.53 -14.81 -22.19
N HIS A 389 -32.38 -14.23 -23.38
CA HIS A 389 -31.92 -12.85 -23.57
C HIS A 389 -32.89 -12.06 -24.45
N ASP A 390 -32.94 -10.75 -24.27
CA ASP A 390 -33.69 -9.84 -25.16
C ASP A 390 -32.85 -9.48 -26.40
N GLU A 391 -33.47 -8.72 -27.32
CA GLU A 391 -32.81 -8.32 -28.58
C GLU A 391 -32.16 -9.52 -29.31
N VAL A 392 -32.83 -10.67 -29.29
CA VAL A 392 -32.47 -11.88 -30.03
C VAL A 392 -33.37 -11.98 -31.27
N GLU A 393 -32.83 -12.37 -32.42
CA GLU A 393 -33.64 -12.61 -33.60
C GLU A 393 -34.30 -14.00 -33.52
N GLY A 394 -35.62 -14.03 -33.72
CA GLY A 394 -36.42 -15.26 -33.69
C GLY A 394 -37.07 -15.56 -35.04
N GLN A 395 -37.15 -16.84 -35.40
CA GLN A 395 -37.74 -17.30 -36.66
C GLN A 395 -38.71 -18.46 -36.42
N TRP A 396 -39.90 -18.36 -37.01
CA TRP A 396 -40.94 -19.38 -36.97
C TRP A 396 -40.92 -20.24 -38.25
N HIS A 397 -41.24 -21.53 -38.11
CA HIS A 397 -41.34 -22.50 -39.20
C HIS A 397 -42.60 -23.38 -39.06
N LYS A 398 -43.19 -23.78 -40.18
CA LYS A 398 -44.28 -24.77 -40.31
C LYS A 398 -43.76 -25.89 -41.21
N ASN A 399 -43.67 -27.12 -40.71
CA ASN A 399 -43.10 -28.27 -41.43
C ASN A 399 -41.78 -27.90 -42.14
N ASP A 400 -40.81 -27.40 -41.36
CA ASP A 400 -39.49 -26.92 -41.79
C ASP A 400 -39.44 -25.69 -42.73
N SER A 401 -40.59 -25.23 -43.23
CA SER A 401 -40.66 -24.03 -44.07
C SER A 401 -40.79 -22.77 -43.22
N LYS A 402 -39.97 -21.74 -43.51
CA LYS A 402 -40.03 -20.45 -42.83
C LYS A 402 -41.44 -19.84 -42.97
N LEU A 403 -42.08 -19.58 -41.85
CA LEU A 403 -43.34 -18.87 -41.81
C LEU A 403 -43.12 -17.37 -42.02
N LYS A 404 -44.06 -16.73 -42.71
CA LYS A 404 -44.13 -15.28 -42.85
C LYS A 404 -45.43 -14.78 -42.23
N ALA A 405 -45.40 -13.56 -41.71
CA ALA A 405 -46.62 -12.90 -41.27
C ALA A 405 -47.57 -12.65 -42.46
N GLY A 406 -48.87 -12.74 -42.22
CA GLY A 406 -49.91 -12.54 -43.23
C GLY A 406 -51.24 -12.16 -42.58
N ASP A 407 -52.34 -12.39 -43.31
CA ASP A 407 -53.68 -12.06 -42.81
C ASP A 407 -54.11 -13.00 -41.69
N ASN A 408 -53.89 -14.32 -41.87
CA ASN A 408 -54.23 -15.35 -40.90
C ASN A 408 -53.13 -15.56 -39.84
N ILE A 409 -51.88 -15.20 -40.13
CA ILE A 409 -50.72 -15.47 -39.26
C ILE A 409 -50.17 -14.14 -38.72
N LYS A 410 -50.15 -13.98 -37.40
CA LYS A 410 -49.52 -12.84 -36.71
C LYS A 410 -48.36 -13.33 -35.86
N MET A 411 -47.24 -12.61 -35.95
CA MET A 411 -46.05 -12.85 -35.15
C MET A 411 -45.75 -11.59 -34.35
N ARG A 412 -45.42 -11.75 -33.08
CA ARG A 412 -45.06 -10.63 -32.19
C ARG A 412 -43.87 -11.03 -31.32
N GLN A 413 -43.05 -10.04 -31.01
CA GLN A 413 -41.96 -10.16 -30.05
C GLN A 413 -42.13 -9.05 -29.01
N GLU A 414 -42.12 -9.43 -27.74
CA GLU A 414 -42.18 -8.53 -26.60
C GLU A 414 -41.03 -8.89 -25.65
N GLY A 415 -39.92 -8.14 -25.75
CA GLY A 415 -38.68 -8.44 -25.03
C GLY A 415 -38.14 -9.82 -25.39
N ARG A 416 -38.24 -10.75 -24.43
CA ARG A 416 -37.78 -12.15 -24.53
C ARG A 416 -38.86 -13.13 -25.02
N THR A 417 -40.10 -12.67 -25.16
CA THR A 417 -41.27 -13.50 -25.47
C THR A 417 -41.64 -13.37 -26.94
N TYR A 418 -41.82 -14.50 -27.61
CA TYR A 418 -42.22 -14.61 -29.00
C TYR A 418 -43.57 -15.30 -29.08
N VAL A 419 -44.49 -14.71 -29.84
CA VAL A 419 -45.85 -15.21 -30.02
C VAL A 419 -46.14 -15.40 -31.51
N LEU A 420 -46.63 -16.59 -31.86
CA LEU A 420 -47.19 -16.92 -33.16
C LEU A 420 -48.68 -17.21 -32.99
N LEU A 421 -49.53 -16.46 -33.68
CA LEU A 421 -50.97 -16.57 -33.65
C LEU A 421 -51.51 -16.91 -35.03
N PHE A 422 -52.21 -18.04 -35.13
CA PHE A 422 -53.16 -18.33 -36.21
C PHE A 422 -54.52 -17.76 -35.79
N LYS A 423 -55.08 -16.82 -36.57
CA LYS A 423 -56.37 -16.22 -36.25
C LYS A 423 -57.52 -17.20 -36.41
N SER A 424 -57.46 -18.03 -37.45
CA SER A 424 -58.45 -19.06 -37.74
C SER A 424 -57.76 -20.24 -38.43
N VAL A 425 -57.80 -21.43 -37.82
CA VAL A 425 -57.12 -22.62 -38.35
C VAL A 425 -57.99 -23.40 -39.32
N THR A 426 -57.39 -23.96 -40.37
CA THR A 426 -58.01 -25.00 -41.21
C THR A 426 -57.37 -26.37 -40.96
N VAL A 427 -57.95 -27.44 -41.49
CA VAL A 427 -57.37 -28.79 -41.33
C VAL A 427 -55.97 -28.91 -41.97
N GLU A 428 -55.68 -28.11 -43.00
CA GLU A 428 -54.37 -28.00 -43.66
C GLU A 428 -53.34 -27.21 -42.81
N ASP A 429 -53.77 -26.58 -41.72
CA ASP A 429 -52.88 -25.96 -40.75
C ASP A 429 -52.25 -26.93 -39.77
N ALA A 430 -52.76 -28.17 -39.67
CA ALA A 430 -52.16 -29.22 -38.87
C ALA A 430 -50.70 -29.47 -39.31
N ALA A 431 -49.75 -29.23 -38.42
CA ALA A 431 -48.33 -29.18 -38.74
C ALA A 431 -47.46 -29.22 -37.49
N GLU A 432 -46.16 -29.47 -37.68
CA GLU A 432 -45.15 -29.13 -36.67
C GLU A 432 -44.80 -27.64 -36.77
N ILE A 433 -44.90 -26.96 -35.64
CA ILE A 433 -44.50 -25.57 -35.45
C ILE A 433 -43.16 -25.55 -34.73
N LYS A 434 -42.17 -24.89 -35.34
CA LYS A 434 -40.83 -24.75 -34.79
C LYS A 434 -40.46 -23.29 -34.64
N PHE A 435 -39.92 -22.95 -33.48
CA PHE A 435 -39.30 -21.67 -33.20
C PHE A 435 -37.79 -21.85 -33.08
N THR A 436 -37.01 -20.98 -33.72
CA THR A 436 -35.54 -20.94 -33.63
C THR A 436 -35.09 -19.54 -33.25
N ALA A 437 -34.18 -19.44 -32.28
CA ALA A 437 -33.50 -18.21 -31.88
C ALA A 437 -32.00 -18.49 -31.82
N GLU A 438 -31.24 -17.98 -32.79
CA GLU A 438 -29.84 -18.33 -33.03
C GLU A 438 -29.63 -19.86 -33.06
N LYS A 439 -28.92 -20.43 -32.08
CA LYS A 439 -28.65 -21.88 -31.95
C LYS A 439 -29.74 -22.64 -31.17
N ALA A 440 -30.64 -21.92 -30.49
CA ALA A 440 -31.69 -22.51 -29.67
C ALA A 440 -32.92 -22.81 -30.52
N SER A 441 -33.62 -23.90 -30.23
CA SER A 441 -34.90 -24.20 -30.89
C SER A 441 -35.87 -24.94 -29.99
N SER A 442 -37.16 -24.82 -30.31
CA SER A 442 -38.25 -25.56 -29.69
C SER A 442 -39.28 -25.92 -30.76
N THR A 443 -39.91 -27.09 -30.62
CA THR A 443 -40.96 -27.60 -31.51
C THR A 443 -42.23 -27.91 -30.72
N ALA A 444 -43.37 -27.84 -31.40
CA ALA A 444 -44.68 -28.28 -30.92
C ALA A 444 -45.58 -28.65 -32.10
N LYS A 445 -46.64 -29.41 -31.85
CA LYS A 445 -47.61 -29.82 -32.87
C LYS A 445 -48.88 -28.98 -32.80
N LEU A 446 -49.32 -28.48 -33.95
CA LEU A 446 -50.69 -27.98 -34.15
C LEU A 446 -51.56 -29.13 -34.62
N LYS A 447 -52.54 -29.51 -33.81
CA LYS A 447 -53.59 -30.46 -34.18
C LYS A 447 -54.89 -29.71 -34.41
N VAL A 448 -55.52 -29.94 -35.55
CA VAL A 448 -56.80 -29.32 -35.89
C VAL A 448 -57.86 -30.40 -35.96
N LYS A 449 -58.83 -30.32 -35.05
CA LYS A 449 -60.00 -31.18 -35.04
C LYS A 449 -61.04 -30.61 -36.00
N GLU A 450 -61.51 -31.43 -36.91
CA GLU A 450 -62.63 -31.11 -37.78
C GLU A 450 -63.87 -30.73 -36.97
N LEU A 451 -64.64 -29.73 -37.45
CA LEU A 451 -65.93 -29.42 -36.84
C LEU A 451 -66.90 -30.62 -36.93
N PRO A 452 -67.65 -30.94 -35.87
CA PRO A 452 -68.61 -32.03 -35.89
C PRO A 452 -69.67 -31.83 -36.98
N VAL A 453 -69.98 -32.90 -37.70
CA VAL A 453 -71.02 -32.86 -38.74
C VAL A 453 -72.40 -32.77 -38.08
N ARG A 454 -73.24 -31.87 -38.55
CA ARG A 454 -74.64 -31.73 -38.12
C ARG A 454 -75.59 -32.03 -39.27
N ILE A 455 -76.73 -32.64 -38.98
CA ILE A 455 -77.83 -32.73 -39.94
C ILE A 455 -78.56 -31.39 -39.96
N VAL A 456 -78.28 -30.58 -40.99
CA VAL A 456 -78.89 -29.25 -41.20
C VAL A 456 -80.36 -29.38 -41.60
N LYS A 457 -80.67 -30.31 -42.51
CA LYS A 457 -82.04 -30.61 -42.93
C LYS A 457 -82.32 -32.09 -42.71
N LYS A 458 -83.17 -32.40 -41.74
CA LYS A 458 -83.54 -33.78 -41.36
C LYS A 458 -84.38 -34.46 -42.44
N LEU A 459 -84.31 -35.78 -42.47
CA LEU A 459 -85.24 -36.61 -43.22
C LEU A 459 -86.68 -36.35 -42.76
N ARG A 460 -87.62 -36.53 -43.68
CA ARG A 460 -89.06 -36.45 -43.40
C ARG A 460 -89.71 -37.71 -43.90
N ASP A 461 -90.77 -38.12 -43.21
CA ASP A 461 -91.57 -39.27 -43.61
C ASP A 461 -92.08 -39.07 -45.04
N LYS A 462 -92.10 -40.16 -45.80
CA LYS A 462 -92.44 -40.15 -47.22
C LYS A 462 -93.39 -41.29 -47.53
N ILE A 463 -94.39 -40.98 -48.35
CA ILE A 463 -95.21 -41.99 -49.02
C ILE A 463 -94.65 -42.15 -50.42
N ALA A 464 -94.46 -43.40 -50.85
CA ALA A 464 -93.97 -43.69 -52.17
C ALA A 464 -94.82 -44.79 -52.83
N MET A 465 -95.09 -44.63 -54.13
CA MET A 465 -96.01 -45.49 -54.85
C MET A 465 -95.35 -46.82 -55.24
N TYR A 466 -96.12 -47.91 -55.13
CA TYR A 466 -95.69 -49.24 -55.57
C TYR A 466 -95.16 -49.20 -57.02
N LYS A 467 -94.06 -49.92 -57.28
CA LYS A 467 -93.31 -49.95 -58.57
C LYS A 467 -92.67 -48.64 -59.03
N HIS A 468 -92.78 -47.55 -58.27
CA HIS A 468 -92.09 -46.29 -58.57
C HIS A 468 -90.79 -46.15 -57.76
N ARG A 469 -90.09 -45.02 -57.96
CA ARG A 469 -88.87 -44.65 -57.22
C ARG A 469 -89.22 -43.81 -55.99
N GLY A 470 -88.71 -44.21 -54.82
CA GLY A 470 -88.79 -43.44 -53.57
C GLY A 470 -87.54 -42.61 -53.37
N HIS A 471 -87.68 -41.38 -52.86
CA HIS A 471 -86.54 -40.48 -52.64
C HIS A 471 -86.53 -39.97 -51.21
N LEU A 472 -85.44 -40.26 -50.51
CA LEU A 472 -85.14 -39.79 -49.17
C LEU A 472 -83.93 -38.86 -49.25
N GLU A 473 -84.02 -37.67 -48.66
CA GLU A 473 -82.98 -36.65 -48.76
C GLU A 473 -82.82 -35.88 -47.46
N CYS A 474 -81.57 -35.72 -47.01
CA CYS A 474 -81.19 -34.84 -45.93
C CYS A 474 -79.99 -33.97 -46.32
N GLN A 475 -79.71 -32.91 -45.54
CA GLN A 475 -78.53 -32.06 -45.72
C GLN A 475 -77.62 -32.12 -44.51
N VAL A 476 -76.32 -32.16 -44.75
CA VAL A 476 -75.24 -32.16 -43.74
C VAL A 476 -74.53 -30.81 -43.69
N SER A 477 -73.91 -30.47 -42.55
CA SER A 477 -73.25 -29.17 -42.34
C SER A 477 -71.97 -28.96 -43.15
N ARG A 478 -71.35 -30.04 -43.64
CA ARG A 478 -70.09 -29.99 -44.40
C ARG A 478 -70.17 -30.87 -45.65
N ALA A 479 -69.77 -30.31 -46.79
CA ALA A 479 -69.86 -31.01 -48.07
C ALA A 479 -69.02 -32.29 -48.13
N SER A 480 -67.88 -32.33 -47.44
CA SER A 480 -67.01 -33.51 -47.35
C SER A 480 -67.48 -34.58 -46.36
N ALA A 481 -68.56 -34.33 -45.60
CA ALA A 481 -69.03 -35.27 -44.59
C ALA A 481 -69.51 -36.59 -45.20
N LYS A 482 -68.96 -37.71 -44.74
CA LYS A 482 -69.39 -39.05 -45.16
C LYS A 482 -70.60 -39.47 -44.33
N VAL A 483 -71.57 -40.12 -44.97
CA VAL A 483 -72.74 -40.67 -44.29
C VAL A 483 -72.92 -42.15 -44.61
N ARG A 484 -73.56 -42.88 -43.70
CA ARG A 484 -74.03 -44.24 -43.89
C ARG A 484 -75.55 -44.25 -43.87
N TRP A 485 -76.15 -45.06 -44.73
CA TRP A 485 -77.59 -45.25 -44.78
C TRP A 485 -77.96 -46.58 -44.16
N TYR A 486 -79.08 -46.64 -43.44
CA TYR A 486 -79.59 -47.86 -42.83
C TYR A 486 -81.07 -48.02 -43.12
N LYS A 487 -81.52 -49.28 -43.29
CA LYS A 487 -82.93 -49.70 -43.26
C LYS A 487 -83.09 -50.66 -42.09
N ASN A 488 -83.95 -50.33 -41.12
CA ASN A 488 -84.13 -51.10 -39.89
C ASN A 488 -82.80 -51.55 -39.25
N LYS A 489 -81.89 -50.59 -39.04
CA LYS A 489 -80.53 -50.80 -38.48
C LYS A 489 -79.56 -51.62 -39.34
N THR A 490 -79.98 -52.11 -40.50
CA THR A 490 -79.09 -52.81 -41.45
C THR A 490 -78.49 -51.79 -42.41
N GLU A 491 -77.16 -51.75 -42.51
CA GLU A 491 -76.46 -50.80 -43.38
C GLU A 491 -76.79 -51.10 -44.86
N LEU A 492 -77.23 -50.05 -45.56
CA LEU A 492 -77.49 -50.07 -46.98
C LEU A 492 -76.21 -49.76 -47.76
N LYS A 493 -75.98 -50.55 -48.81
CA LYS A 493 -74.90 -50.31 -49.78
C LYS A 493 -75.50 -49.98 -51.14
N GLN A 494 -74.72 -49.29 -51.96
CA GLN A 494 -75.05 -49.02 -53.35
C GLN A 494 -75.44 -50.32 -54.08
N SER A 495 -76.61 -50.35 -54.71
CA SER A 495 -77.13 -51.52 -55.41
C SER A 495 -78.15 -51.11 -56.49
N LYS A 496 -78.65 -52.08 -57.28
CA LYS A 496 -79.78 -51.83 -58.20
C LYS A 496 -81.05 -51.37 -57.47
N LYS A 497 -81.23 -51.82 -56.22
CA LYS A 497 -82.37 -51.48 -55.37
C LYS A 497 -82.21 -50.12 -54.68
N HIS A 498 -81.00 -49.79 -54.24
CA HIS A 498 -80.68 -48.58 -53.47
C HIS A 498 -79.58 -47.76 -54.16
N GLU A 499 -79.94 -46.61 -54.71
CA GLU A 499 -78.99 -45.64 -55.25
C GLU A 499 -78.68 -44.57 -54.18
N ILE A 500 -77.45 -44.56 -53.66
CA ILE A 500 -76.96 -43.62 -52.65
C ILE A 500 -76.11 -42.55 -53.34
N VAL A 501 -76.48 -41.29 -53.18
CA VAL A 501 -75.79 -40.15 -53.80
C VAL A 501 -75.38 -39.15 -52.71
N SER A 502 -74.12 -38.72 -52.78
CA SER A 502 -73.56 -37.64 -51.96
C SER A 502 -73.10 -36.51 -52.86
N GLU A 503 -73.81 -35.39 -52.83
CA GLU A 503 -73.54 -34.24 -53.71
C GLU A 503 -73.54 -32.95 -52.90
N GLY A 504 -72.39 -32.28 -52.81
CA GLY A 504 -72.24 -31.08 -51.96
C GLY A 504 -72.66 -31.39 -50.52
N ILE A 505 -73.62 -30.62 -49.99
CA ILE A 505 -74.21 -30.85 -48.66
C ILE A 505 -75.40 -31.83 -48.65
N TYR A 506 -75.85 -32.31 -49.80
CA TYR A 506 -77.02 -33.16 -49.94
C TYR A 506 -76.64 -34.64 -49.87
N ARG A 507 -77.44 -35.41 -49.13
CA ARG A 507 -77.34 -36.87 -49.05
C ARG A 507 -78.68 -37.44 -49.44
N LYS A 508 -78.68 -38.23 -50.52
CA LYS A 508 -79.90 -38.76 -51.13
C LYS A 508 -79.84 -40.28 -51.23
N LEU A 509 -80.91 -40.93 -50.83
CA LEU A 509 -81.16 -42.35 -51.06
C LEU A 509 -82.38 -42.48 -51.99
N THR A 510 -82.17 -43.11 -53.13
CA THR A 510 -83.24 -43.48 -54.06
C THR A 510 -83.49 -44.98 -53.97
N ILE A 511 -84.73 -45.37 -53.71
CA ILE A 511 -85.17 -46.75 -53.62
C ILE A 511 -85.93 -47.07 -54.89
N ASN A 512 -85.41 -47.97 -55.72
CA ASN A 512 -85.96 -48.33 -57.01
C ASN A 512 -87.03 -49.42 -56.88
N ASP A 513 -88.03 -49.41 -57.78
CA ASP A 513 -89.08 -50.44 -57.89
C ASP A 513 -89.71 -50.80 -56.54
N ILE A 514 -90.27 -49.80 -55.85
CA ILE A 514 -90.81 -49.96 -54.49
C ILE A 514 -91.76 -51.17 -54.37
N CYS A 515 -91.54 -51.99 -53.35
CA CYS A 515 -92.41 -53.09 -52.95
C CYS A 515 -92.82 -52.98 -51.46
N SER A 516 -93.68 -53.88 -51.00
CA SER A 516 -94.15 -53.90 -49.60
C SER A 516 -93.02 -53.99 -48.57
N ASP A 517 -91.94 -54.68 -48.91
CA ASP A 517 -90.83 -54.89 -47.99
C ASP A 517 -90.01 -53.62 -47.78
N ASP A 518 -90.16 -52.61 -48.63
CA ASP A 518 -89.47 -51.32 -48.52
C ASP A 518 -90.11 -50.36 -47.52
N GLU A 519 -91.34 -50.65 -47.06
CA GLU A 519 -92.00 -49.90 -45.99
C GLU A 519 -91.27 -50.12 -44.67
N ASP A 520 -90.43 -49.15 -44.28
CA ASP A 520 -89.55 -49.30 -43.14
C ASP A 520 -88.98 -47.94 -42.68
N THR A 521 -88.26 -47.96 -41.56
CA THR A 521 -87.46 -46.85 -41.06
C THR A 521 -86.11 -46.79 -41.77
N TYR A 522 -85.82 -45.62 -42.36
CA TYR A 522 -84.54 -45.32 -42.98
C TYR A 522 -83.79 -44.28 -42.16
N THR A 523 -82.50 -44.51 -41.95
CA THR A 523 -81.61 -43.62 -41.18
C THR A 523 -80.45 -43.17 -42.05
N CYS A 524 -80.18 -41.86 -42.07
CA CYS A 524 -78.91 -41.30 -42.55
C CYS A 524 -78.06 -40.91 -41.34
N ASP A 525 -76.86 -41.50 -41.24
CA ASP A 525 -75.93 -41.37 -40.12
C ASP A 525 -74.64 -40.70 -40.59
N ALA A 526 -74.35 -39.50 -40.08
CA ALA A 526 -73.15 -38.72 -40.38
C ALA A 526 -72.06 -38.86 -39.31
N ALA A 527 -72.10 -39.94 -38.53
CA ALA A 527 -71.26 -40.24 -37.37
C ALA A 527 -71.48 -39.30 -36.16
N ASP A 528 -71.32 -38.00 -36.34
CA ASP A 528 -71.49 -37.00 -35.27
C ASP A 528 -72.97 -36.66 -35.01
N ASP A 529 -73.83 -36.91 -36.01
CA ASP A 529 -75.28 -36.66 -35.95
C ASP A 529 -76.02 -37.60 -36.92
N LYS A 530 -77.31 -37.86 -36.66
CA LYS A 530 -78.14 -38.77 -37.47
C LYS A 530 -79.59 -38.31 -37.58
N THR A 531 -80.25 -38.72 -38.66
CA THR A 531 -81.67 -38.45 -38.90
C THR A 531 -82.36 -39.69 -39.42
N SER A 532 -83.65 -39.87 -39.11
CA SER A 532 -84.44 -41.02 -39.56
C SER A 532 -85.84 -40.58 -40.01
N CYS A 533 -86.44 -41.35 -40.90
CA CYS A 533 -87.83 -41.19 -41.33
C CYS A 533 -88.49 -42.54 -41.63
N GLN A 534 -89.81 -42.57 -41.61
CA GLN A 534 -90.62 -43.68 -42.12
C GLN A 534 -90.88 -43.52 -43.62
N LEU A 535 -90.67 -44.60 -44.37
CA LEU A 535 -91.18 -44.71 -45.74
C LEU A 535 -92.44 -45.57 -45.74
N PHE A 536 -93.55 -45.05 -46.23
CA PHE A 536 -94.82 -45.75 -46.40
C PHE A 536 -95.05 -46.11 -47.88
N VAL A 537 -95.65 -47.27 -48.16
CA VAL A 537 -95.86 -47.75 -49.53
C VAL A 537 -97.34 -47.75 -49.90
N GLU A 538 -97.71 -46.98 -50.93
CA GLU A 538 -99.10 -46.82 -51.37
C GLU A 538 -99.36 -47.56 -52.71
N GLY A 539 -100.47 -48.31 -52.81
CA GLY A 539 -100.96 -48.86 -54.09
C GLY A 539 -101.07 -50.38 -54.23
N LYS A 540 -101.67 -51.10 -53.27
CA LYS A 540 -101.98 -52.54 -53.37
C LYS A 540 -103.48 -52.81 -53.57
N TRP A 541 -103.96 -52.89 -54.83
CA TRP A 541 -105.27 -53.50 -55.16
C TRP A 541 -105.23 -54.20 -56.54
N LEU A 542 -105.32 -55.52 -56.53
CA LEU A 542 -105.69 -56.35 -57.70
C LEU A 542 -107.08 -56.96 -57.41
N LEU A 543 -108.05 -56.75 -58.31
CA LEU A 543 -109.38 -57.38 -58.27
C LEU A 543 -109.32 -58.85 -58.71
N PRO A 544 -110.23 -59.70 -58.20
CA PRO A 544 -110.90 -60.67 -59.07
C PRO A 544 -112.44 -60.62 -58.98
N SER A 545 -113.04 -61.16 -60.05
CA SER A 545 -114.42 -61.08 -60.53
C SER A 545 -115.45 -62.03 -59.88
N ARG A 546 -116.70 -61.54 -59.81
CA ARG A 546 -118.02 -62.21 -59.84
C ARG A 546 -118.27 -63.52 -59.04
N GLY A 547 -119.24 -63.45 -58.13
CA GLY A 547 -120.34 -64.42 -58.05
C GLY A 547 -120.80 -64.85 -56.64
N GLY A 548 -121.93 -64.27 -56.16
CA GLY A 548 -122.88 -64.80 -55.15
C GLY A 548 -122.35 -65.06 -53.72
N GLY A 549 -123.01 -64.76 -52.61
CA GLY A 549 -124.32 -64.21 -52.30
C GLY A 549 -124.53 -64.34 -50.77
N VAL A 550 -125.10 -63.29 -50.17
CA VAL A 550 -125.82 -63.22 -48.88
C VAL A 550 -125.08 -63.55 -47.56
N GLY A 551 -125.04 -62.57 -46.64
CA GLY A 551 -125.18 -62.84 -45.20
C GLY A 551 -124.30 -62.07 -44.21
N ALA A 552 -124.81 -60.92 -43.75
CA ALA A 552 -124.71 -60.35 -42.39
C ALA A 552 -123.37 -59.82 -41.78
N GLU A 553 -123.42 -58.49 -41.56
CA GLU A 553 -123.12 -57.74 -40.32
C GLU A 553 -121.71 -57.47 -39.77
N LEU A 554 -121.46 -56.14 -39.63
CA LEU A 554 -120.86 -55.42 -38.50
C LEU A 554 -119.35 -55.66 -38.23
N SER A 555 -118.48 -54.69 -37.90
CA SER A 555 -118.60 -53.25 -37.62
C SER A 555 -117.20 -52.68 -37.30
N ARG A 556 -117.13 -51.35 -37.22
CA ARG A 556 -116.14 -50.45 -36.57
C ARG A 556 -115.04 -49.77 -37.41
N CYS A 557 -115.43 -48.56 -37.82
CA CYS A 557 -114.80 -47.24 -37.53
C CYS A 557 -113.34 -46.99 -37.95
N ARG A 558 -113.06 -46.08 -38.90
CA ARG A 558 -113.06 -44.60 -38.75
C ARG A 558 -112.38 -44.08 -37.48
N SER A 559 -111.17 -43.57 -37.64
CA SER A 559 -110.60 -42.34 -37.05
C SER A 559 -109.19 -42.23 -37.64
N LEU A 560 -108.69 -41.14 -38.21
CA LEU A 560 -108.97 -39.73 -37.99
C LEU A 560 -108.98 -38.96 -39.31
N LEU A 561 -109.98 -38.10 -39.47
CA LEU A 561 -109.86 -36.84 -40.19
C LEU A 561 -110.46 -35.77 -39.27
N ARG A 562 -109.78 -34.64 -39.10
CA ARG A 562 -110.17 -33.33 -38.49
C ARG A 562 -109.26 -32.89 -37.32
N VAL A 563 -108.85 -31.64 -37.12
CA VAL A 563 -109.00 -30.26 -37.66
C VAL A 563 -107.69 -29.55 -37.17
N THR A 564 -107.08 -28.50 -37.75
CA THR A 564 -107.43 -27.06 -37.80
C THR A 564 -106.24 -26.32 -38.47
N VAL A 565 -106.41 -25.60 -39.59
CA VAL A 565 -106.51 -24.13 -39.77
C VAL A 565 -105.35 -23.26 -39.21
N ALA A 566 -104.68 -22.58 -40.16
CA ALA A 566 -104.02 -21.25 -40.17
C ALA A 566 -103.01 -20.83 -39.08
N VAL A 567 -101.89 -20.21 -39.49
CA VAL A 567 -101.61 -18.76 -39.34
C VAL A 567 -100.15 -18.41 -39.73
N GLN A 568 -100.03 -17.33 -40.52
CA GLN A 568 -98.92 -16.38 -40.74
C GLN A 568 -97.60 -16.79 -41.39
N HIS A 569 -97.37 -16.15 -42.54
CA HIS A 569 -96.07 -15.83 -43.13
C HIS A 569 -95.20 -15.01 -42.16
N LEU A 570 -93.99 -15.52 -41.91
CA LEU A 570 -92.71 -14.80 -41.85
C LEU A 570 -91.64 -15.72 -42.43
#